data_AF-A0A2E2EAU0-F1
#
_entry.id   AF-A0A2E2EAU0-F1
#
_cell.length_a   1.000
_cell.length_b   1.000
_cell.length_c   1.000
_cell.angle_alpha   90.00
_cell.angle_beta   90.00
_cell.angle_gamma   90.00
#
_symmetry.space_group_name_H-M   'P 1'
#
loop_
_entity.id
_entity.type
_entity.pdbx_description
1 polymer ?
#
loop_
_entity_poly.entity_id
_entity_poly.type
_entity_poly.pdbx_seq_one_letter_code
_entity_poly.pdbx_strand_id
1 'polypeptide(L)'
;MSKNARTTRRNVLQGGGALVAATAGLMALGASQQAQASTDIPASAEKKCATCRYWGGVRRVSTDKQTVSADGKGWCNNPNSPAYQKQTNPTQGAPVWTRWDALG
;
A
#
# COMPACT_ATOMS: atom_id res chain seq x y z
N MET A 1 -6.76 -37.67 15.25
CA MET A 1 -5.37 -38.05 14.93
C MET A 1 -5.04 -37.52 13.55
N SER A 2 -3.87 -36.89 13.40
CA SER A 2 -3.14 -36.62 12.14
C SER A 2 -3.80 -35.70 11.11
N LYS A 3 -3.11 -34.86 10.35
CA LYS A 3 -1.76 -34.25 10.30
C LYS A 3 -1.67 -33.76 8.84
N ASN A 4 -1.01 -32.62 8.63
CA ASN A 4 -0.39 -32.20 7.37
C ASN A 4 -1.37 -31.74 6.25
N ALA A 5 -1.01 -30.86 5.32
CA ALA A 5 0.28 -30.32 4.97
C ALA A 5 0.09 -28.97 4.25
N ARG A 6 0.98 -28.00 4.51
CA ARG A 6 1.42 -27.06 3.48
C ARG A 6 2.03 -27.87 2.35
N THR A 7 1.73 -27.56 1.10
CA THR A 7 2.61 -27.76 -0.08
C THR A 7 1.81 -27.19 -1.26
N THR A 8 2.15 -25.97 -1.68
CA THR A 8 3.09 -25.72 -2.78
C THR A 8 2.41 -25.91 -4.13
N ARG A 9 2.17 -24.74 -4.73
CA ARG A 9 2.35 -24.39 -6.13
C ARG A 9 2.62 -25.56 -7.09
N ARG A 10 1.85 -25.52 -8.18
CA ARG A 10 2.05 -26.08 -9.54
C ARG A 10 1.01 -27.11 -9.86
N ASN A 11 0.76 -27.20 -11.17
CA ASN A 11 -0.04 -28.18 -11.89
C ASN A 11 -1.52 -27.80 -11.99
N VAL A 12 -2.10 -27.61 -13.17
CA VAL A 12 -1.59 -27.70 -14.55
C VAL A 12 -2.59 -26.92 -15.42
N LEU A 13 -2.11 -26.22 -16.44
CA LEU A 13 -2.90 -26.08 -17.66
C LEU A 13 -3.21 -27.49 -18.18
N GLN A 14 -4.45 -27.97 -18.18
CA GLN A 14 -4.87 -29.04 -19.10
C GLN A 14 -6.38 -29.22 -19.12
N GLY A 15 -6.93 -29.32 -20.35
CA GLY A 15 -8.33 -29.65 -20.66
C GLY A 15 -9.12 -28.39 -21.03
N GLY A 16 -9.27 -27.99 -22.29
CA GLY A 16 -9.53 -28.84 -23.45
C GLY A 16 -11.01 -29.21 -23.45
N GLY A 17 -11.85 -28.41 -24.11
CA GLY A 17 -13.29 -28.67 -24.21
C GLY A 17 -14.00 -27.50 -24.88
N ALA A 18 -14.24 -27.65 -26.18
CA ALA A 18 -15.01 -26.71 -26.97
C ALA A 18 -16.51 -26.76 -26.60
N LEU A 19 -17.20 -25.68 -27.00
CA LEU A 19 -18.66 -25.55 -27.16
C LEU A 19 -19.45 -25.23 -25.88
N VAL A 20 -20.09 -24.06 -25.86
CA VAL A 20 -21.55 -23.89 -26.01
C VAL A 20 -21.84 -22.40 -25.91
N ALA A 21 -22.35 -21.83 -27.00
CA ALA A 21 -23.04 -20.56 -26.97
C ALA A 21 -24.39 -20.78 -26.29
N ALA A 22 -24.63 -20.08 -25.17
CA ALA A 22 -25.88 -19.40 -24.81
C ALA A 22 -26.09 -19.31 -23.28
N THR A 23 -26.50 -18.12 -22.87
CA THR A 23 -27.22 -17.76 -21.62
C THR A 23 -26.48 -17.67 -20.28
N ALA A 24 -26.65 -16.49 -19.67
CA ALA A 24 -26.55 -16.14 -18.25
C ALA A 24 -25.18 -16.32 -17.56
N GLY A 25 -24.49 -15.20 -17.35
CA GLY A 25 -23.28 -15.13 -16.53
C GLY A 25 -23.19 -13.80 -15.79
N LEU A 26 -23.95 -13.68 -14.71
CA LEU A 26 -23.65 -12.77 -13.62
C LEU A 26 -22.19 -12.95 -13.19
N MET A 27 -21.51 -11.82 -12.94
CA MET A 27 -20.37 -11.67 -12.03
C MET A 27 -18.98 -12.03 -12.59
N ALA A 28 -18.43 -11.11 -13.39
CA ALA A 28 -16.98 -10.88 -13.40
C ALA A 28 -16.70 -9.38 -13.20
N LEU A 29 -17.24 -8.80 -12.12
CA LEU A 29 -16.69 -7.57 -11.54
C LEU A 29 -15.38 -7.92 -10.82
N GLY A 30 -14.39 -8.38 -11.59
CA GLY A 30 -13.01 -8.32 -11.16
C GLY A 30 -12.64 -6.85 -11.18
N ALA A 31 -12.89 -6.15 -10.06
CA ALA A 31 -12.43 -4.80 -9.86
C ALA A 31 -10.91 -4.82 -10.07
N SER A 32 -10.47 -4.39 -11.25
CA SER A 32 -9.09 -4.02 -11.52
C SER A 32 -8.81 -2.83 -10.61
N GLN A 33 -8.33 -3.14 -9.41
CA GLN A 33 -7.92 -2.17 -8.42
C GLN A 33 -6.75 -1.42 -9.04
N GLN A 34 -7.02 -0.27 -9.66
CA GLN A 34 -6.04 0.56 -10.32
C GLN A 34 -4.96 0.89 -9.27
N ALA A 35 -3.75 0.41 -9.49
CA ALA A 35 -2.64 0.66 -8.59
C ALA A 35 -2.39 2.18 -8.53
N GLN A 36 -2.65 2.79 -7.37
CA GLN A 36 -2.27 4.19 -7.14
C GLN A 36 -0.75 4.31 -7.26
N ALA A 37 -0.27 5.39 -7.88
CA ALA A 37 1.15 5.67 -7.99
C ALA A 37 1.77 5.75 -6.59
N SER A 38 2.72 4.85 -6.31
CA SER A 38 3.52 4.84 -5.09
C SER A 38 4.70 5.80 -5.25
N THR A 39 5.03 6.51 -4.18
CA THR A 39 6.22 7.36 -4.08
C THR A 39 7.16 6.75 -3.04
N ASP A 40 8.39 6.45 -3.46
CA ASP A 40 9.43 5.92 -2.59
C ASP A 40 10.29 7.05 -2.01
N ILE A 41 10.51 6.98 -0.69
CA ILE A 41 11.22 8.01 0.08
C ILE A 41 12.24 7.30 0.98
N PRO A 42 13.50 7.79 1.08
CA PRO A 42 14.46 7.24 2.02
C PRO A 42 13.91 7.28 3.46
N ALA A 43 13.99 6.19 4.20
CA ALA A 43 13.58 6.12 5.60
C ALA A 43 14.43 7.02 6.52
N SER A 44 15.63 7.41 6.06
CA SER A 44 16.47 8.41 6.71
C SER A 44 16.01 9.85 6.46
N ALA A 45 15.09 10.09 5.52
CA ALA A 45 14.63 11.44 5.18
C ALA A 45 13.82 12.05 6.34
N GLU A 46 14.39 13.09 6.93
CA GLU A 46 13.73 13.86 7.97
C GLU A 46 12.75 14.88 7.39
N LYS A 47 11.80 15.32 8.22
CA LYS A 47 10.85 16.40 7.89
C LYS A 47 10.07 16.14 6.61
N LYS A 48 9.83 14.87 6.26
CA LYS A 48 8.92 14.48 5.18
C LYS A 48 7.61 14.00 5.76
N CYS A 49 6.51 14.34 5.09
CA CYS A 49 5.19 13.91 5.48
C CYS A 49 5.12 12.37 5.60
N ALA A 50 5.59 11.61 4.61
CA ALA A 50 5.56 10.15 4.65
C ALA A 50 6.47 9.52 5.73
N THR A 51 7.44 10.25 6.29
CA THR A 51 8.27 9.78 7.42
C THR A 51 7.80 10.33 8.77
N CYS A 52 6.75 11.15 8.79
CA CYS A 52 6.18 11.72 10.01
C CYS A 52 5.17 10.77 10.67
N ARG A 53 5.21 10.59 11.98
CA ARG A 53 4.26 9.70 12.68
C ARG A 53 2.79 10.10 12.50
N TYR A 54 2.51 11.38 12.28
CA TYR A 54 1.16 11.94 12.16
C TYR A 54 0.58 11.89 10.74
N TRP A 55 1.25 11.24 9.80
CA TRP A 55 0.74 11.08 8.44
C TRP A 55 -0.39 10.06 8.37
N GLY A 56 -1.52 10.45 7.77
CA GLY A 56 -2.71 9.62 7.63
C GLY A 56 -2.90 9.01 6.24
N GLY A 57 -1.91 9.05 5.35
CA GLY A 57 -1.96 8.35 4.06
C GLY A 57 -1.45 6.91 4.17
N VAL A 58 -1.77 6.08 3.17
CA VAL A 58 -1.27 4.70 3.07
C VAL A 58 0.24 4.73 2.84
N ARG A 59 0.99 4.00 3.66
CA ARG A 59 2.44 3.84 3.52
C ARG A 59 2.92 2.51 4.06
N ARG A 60 4.04 2.03 3.54
CA ARG A 60 4.72 0.79 3.93
C ARG A 60 6.21 1.06 4.07
N VAL A 61 6.88 0.28 4.91
CA VAL A 61 8.35 0.31 5.05
C VAL A 61 8.90 -0.94 4.38
N SER A 62 10.00 -0.80 3.64
CA SER A 62 10.72 -1.93 3.04
C SER A 62 11.29 -2.87 4.12
N THR A 63 11.55 -4.12 3.77
CA THR A 63 12.05 -5.14 4.71
C THR A 63 13.38 -4.75 5.37
N ASP A 64 14.25 -4.06 4.64
CA ASP A 64 15.54 -3.53 5.11
C ASP A 64 15.43 -2.20 5.87
N LYS A 65 14.20 -1.68 6.02
CA LYS A 65 13.87 -0.38 6.62
C LYS A 65 14.57 0.82 5.99
N GLN A 66 15.04 0.71 4.75
CA GLN A 66 15.71 1.81 4.05
C GLN A 66 14.75 2.72 3.29
N THR A 67 13.55 2.25 2.98
CA THR A 67 12.60 2.95 2.09
C THR A 67 11.20 2.96 2.68
N VAL A 68 10.52 4.09 2.55
CA VAL A 68 9.09 4.26 2.78
C VAL A 68 8.39 4.41 1.43
N SER A 69 7.49 3.49 1.11
CA SER A 69 6.62 3.56 -0.07
C SER A 69 5.26 4.11 0.36
N ALA A 70 4.87 5.27 -0.15
CA ALA A 70 3.60 5.93 0.17
C ALA A 70 2.71 6.05 -1.06
N ASP A 71 1.45 5.67 -0.91
CA ASP A 71 0.48 5.65 -2.02
C ASP A 71 -0.30 6.98 -2.06
N GLY A 72 -0.18 7.73 -3.14
CA GLY A 72 -0.92 8.98 -3.36
C GLY A 72 -0.72 10.05 -2.28
N LYS A 73 -1.79 10.80 -1.97
CA LYS A 73 -1.80 11.85 -0.94
C LYS A 73 -2.29 11.31 0.40
N GLY A 74 -1.94 12.00 1.47
CA GLY A 74 -2.40 11.71 2.82
C GLY A 74 -2.78 12.97 3.58
N TRP A 75 -3.45 12.78 4.71
CA TRP A 75 -3.86 13.87 5.60
C TRP A 75 -2.82 14.10 6.70
N CYS A 76 -2.56 15.35 7.06
CA CYS A 76 -1.77 15.68 8.23
C CYS A 76 -2.64 15.67 9.49
N ASN A 77 -2.32 14.78 10.43
CA ASN A 77 -3.08 14.63 11.69
C ASN A 77 -2.38 15.25 12.90
N ASN A 78 -1.33 16.06 12.69
CA ASN A 78 -0.63 16.75 13.77
C ASN A 78 -1.36 18.08 14.08
N PRO A 79 -2.01 18.24 15.25
CA PRO A 79 -2.75 19.46 15.60
C PRO A 79 -1.86 20.71 15.67
N ASN A 80 -0.55 20.54 15.86
CA ASN A 80 0.40 21.65 15.93
C ASN A 80 0.96 22.05 14.55
N SER A 81 0.58 21.35 13.48
CA SER A 81 1.05 21.63 12.12
C SER A 81 0.17 22.70 11.43
N PRO A 82 0.75 23.63 10.65
CA PRO A 82 -0.04 24.53 9.79
C PRO A 82 -0.82 23.80 8.68
N ALA A 83 -0.48 22.53 8.45
CA ALA A 83 -1.17 21.64 7.53
C ALA A 83 -2.21 20.74 8.23
N TYR A 84 -2.50 20.92 9.51
CA TYR A 84 -3.47 20.10 10.24
C TYR A 84 -4.80 20.01 9.48
N GLN A 85 -5.31 18.79 9.31
CA GLN A 85 -6.52 18.50 8.53
C GLN A 85 -6.45 19.05 7.09
N LYS A 86 -5.28 19.00 6.45
CA LYS A 86 -5.13 19.25 5.01
C LYS A 86 -4.48 18.04 4.33
N GLN A 87 -4.83 17.83 3.06
CA GLN A 87 -4.11 16.88 2.21
C GLN A 87 -2.71 17.41 1.91
N THR A 88 -1.74 16.51 1.99
CA THR A 88 -0.33 16.80 1.77
C THR A 88 0.26 15.72 0.87
N ASN A 89 1.38 16.01 0.21
CA ASN A 89 2.11 15.02 -0.60
C ASN A 89 3.12 14.27 0.28
N PRO A 90 3.46 13.01 -0.02
CA PRO A 90 4.35 12.21 0.82
C PRO A 90 5.76 12.83 0.94
N THR A 91 6.26 13.50 -0.11
CA THR A 91 7.56 14.20 -0.15
C THR A 91 7.51 15.64 0.35
N GLN A 92 6.33 16.16 0.69
CA GLN A 92 6.14 17.51 1.20
C GLN A 92 6.86 17.69 2.54
N GLY A 93 7.32 18.92 2.80
CA GLY A 93 7.91 19.29 4.08
C GLY A 93 6.90 19.23 5.23
N ALA A 94 7.30 18.61 6.33
CA ALA A 94 6.58 18.58 7.59
C ALA A 94 7.31 19.49 8.60
N PRO A 95 6.89 20.76 8.79
CA PRO A 95 7.59 21.70 9.66
C PRO A 95 7.53 21.27 11.14
N VAL A 96 6.42 20.67 11.56
CA VAL A 96 6.30 20.00 12.86
C VAL A 96 6.32 18.50 12.62
N TRP A 97 7.50 17.91 12.79
CA TRP A 97 7.80 16.52 12.45
C TRP A 97 8.25 15.74 13.66
N THR A 98 7.74 14.51 13.75
CA THR A 98 8.25 13.48 14.65
C THR A 98 8.40 12.22 13.83
N ARG A 99 9.56 11.57 13.95
CA ARG A 99 9.87 10.35 13.22
C ARG A 99 8.77 9.32 13.42
N TRP A 100 8.38 8.66 12.34
CA TRP A 100 7.43 7.55 12.39
C TRP A 100 8.08 6.36 13.08
N ASP A 101 7.42 5.85 14.12
CA ASP A 101 7.93 4.79 15.00
C ASP A 101 8.35 3.50 14.25
N ALA A 102 7.75 3.22 13.07
CA ALA A 102 8.12 2.06 12.25
C ALA A 102 9.55 2.13 11.67
N LEU A 103 10.16 3.33 11.64
CA LEU A 103 11.47 3.58 11.04
C LEU A 103 12.65 3.38 12.00
N GLY A 104 12.39 3.00 13.25
CA GLY A 104 13.41 2.94 14.31
C GLY A 104 13.69 4.32 14.88
#